data_AF-A0A7V9UFN1-F1
#
_entry.id   AF-A0A7V9UFN1-F1
#
_cell.length_a   1.000
_cell.length_b   1.000
_cell.length_c   1.000
_cell.angle_alpha   90.00
_cell.angle_beta   90.00
_cell.angle_gamma   90.00
#
_symmetry.space_group_name_H-M   'P 1'
#
loop_
_entity.id
_entity.type
_entity.pdbx_description
1 polymer ?
#
loop_
_entity_poly.entity_id
_entity_poly.type
_entity_poly.pdbx_seq_one_letter_code
_entity_poly.pdbx_strand_id
1 'polypeptide(L)'
;MNCLAFCVADSYRLKPLLEVIRNRYKTTLYRDVVHIELPTTFPISAAYLAHRTGTLETVAVRDDNPSQLLTNGILSNHDTVSEHLEDTIAHVFCFPYGATIFWGLNNDQSLAFLDELKRFEEQRYEDLETDEFTYIYGGACKILEDEIILPDEEILTKLAISHGIAQSVKLGVFETKIHKTFNSNKHLPEELARRGKIPLSRADIRRKMGQLFIERSSINLHLDVLDAPEFFWEYPELDPLYRMTSLYLDISTRVEILNHRLDVIHELLEMLGNELHHQHSSRLEWTIIWLIVIEVILTVAKDLLKWL
;
A
#
# COMPACT_ATOMS: atom_id res chain seq x y z
N MET A 1 -21.23 -1.81 -13.36
CA MET A 1 -20.69 -0.54 -12.79
C MET A 1 -19.27 -0.79 -12.31
N ASN A 2 -18.46 0.24 -12.02
CA ASN A 2 -17.04 0.06 -11.65
C ASN A 2 -16.82 0.17 -10.14
N CYS A 3 -15.97 -0.70 -9.61
CA CYS A 3 -15.42 -0.63 -8.27
C CYS A 3 -13.89 -0.49 -8.39
N LEU A 4 -13.35 0.65 -8.00
CA LEU A 4 -11.92 0.97 -8.14
C LEU A 4 -11.29 1.11 -6.76
N ALA A 5 -10.10 0.53 -6.60
CA ALA A 5 -9.34 0.56 -5.37
C ALA A 5 -7.97 1.20 -5.58
N PHE A 6 -7.55 2.02 -4.63
CA PHE A 6 -6.25 2.69 -4.67
C PHE A 6 -5.62 2.67 -3.28
N CYS A 7 -4.33 2.36 -3.20
CA CYS A 7 -3.51 2.62 -2.02
C CYS A 7 -2.47 3.69 -2.37
N VAL A 8 -2.64 4.90 -1.80
CA VAL A 8 -1.88 6.09 -2.22
C VAL A 8 -0.85 6.56 -1.20
N ALA A 9 -0.97 6.14 0.07
CA ALA A 9 -0.15 6.64 1.17
C ALA A 9 -0.03 5.61 2.32
N ASP A 10 0.89 5.86 3.26
CA ASP A 10 0.99 5.06 4.48
C ASP A 10 -0.30 5.15 5.30
N SER A 11 -0.82 6.37 5.46
CA SER A 11 -2.04 6.65 6.22
C SER A 11 -2.75 7.92 5.74
N TYR A 12 -4.00 8.09 6.18
CA TYR A 12 -4.72 9.35 6.06
C TYR A 12 -4.89 10.03 7.43
N ARG A 13 -4.77 11.36 7.44
CA ARG A 13 -5.21 12.20 8.55
C ARG A 13 -6.73 12.31 8.55
N LEU A 14 -7.40 11.29 9.08
CA LEU A 14 -8.86 11.16 9.01
C LEU A 14 -9.63 12.29 9.68
N LYS A 15 -9.16 12.82 10.82
CA LYS A 15 -9.85 13.91 11.53
C LYS A 15 -9.94 15.18 10.66
N PRO A 16 -8.82 15.76 10.16
CA PRO A 16 -8.88 16.87 9.21
C PRO A 16 -9.66 16.55 7.93
N LEU A 17 -9.53 15.34 7.39
CA LEU A 17 -10.25 14.90 6.20
C LEU A 17 -11.77 14.97 6.43
N LEU A 18 -12.25 14.39 7.53
CA LEU A 18 -13.67 14.37 7.90
C LEU A 18 -14.22 15.78 8.12
N GLU A 19 -13.49 16.64 8.81
CA GLU A 19 -13.90 18.04 9.05
C GLU A 19 -14.10 18.83 7.76
N VAL A 20 -13.24 18.62 6.76
CA VAL A 20 -13.32 19.35 5.49
C VAL A 20 -14.39 18.75 4.57
N ILE A 21 -14.46 17.42 4.48
CA ILE A 21 -15.35 16.72 3.55
C ILE A 21 -16.81 16.78 3.99
N ARG A 22 -17.09 16.68 5.30
CA ARG A 22 -18.46 16.71 5.83
C ARG A 22 -19.20 18.03 5.54
N ASN A 23 -18.47 19.10 5.23
CA ASN A 23 -19.06 20.39 4.84
C ASN A 23 -19.51 20.41 3.36
N ARG A 24 -19.08 19.44 2.55
CA ARG A 24 -19.35 19.39 1.10
C ARG A 24 -20.25 18.22 0.70
N TYR A 25 -20.06 17.08 1.36
CA TYR A 25 -20.71 15.83 1.00
C TYR A 25 -21.33 15.16 2.23
N LYS A 26 -22.32 14.29 2.00
CA LYS A 26 -22.85 13.45 3.08
C LYS A 26 -21.79 12.43 3.45
N THR A 27 -21.48 12.36 4.74
CA THR A 27 -20.36 11.56 5.26
C THR A 27 -20.77 10.84 6.53
N THR A 28 -20.44 9.55 6.60
CA THR A 28 -20.66 8.68 7.75
C THR A 28 -19.32 8.10 8.18
N LEU A 29 -19.10 7.98 9.49
CA LEU A 29 -17.90 7.34 10.03
C LEU A 29 -18.28 5.96 10.57
N TYR A 30 -17.72 4.91 9.99
CA TYR A 30 -17.87 3.53 10.46
C TYR A 30 -16.59 3.13 11.18
N ARG A 31 -16.56 3.32 12.51
CA ARG A 31 -15.36 3.27 13.35
C ARG A 31 -14.25 4.20 12.84
N ASP A 32 -13.34 3.67 12.04
CA ASP A 32 -12.17 4.31 11.47
C ASP A 32 -12.26 4.47 9.94
N VAL A 33 -13.32 3.96 9.30
CA VAL A 33 -13.55 4.12 7.87
C VAL A 33 -14.47 5.30 7.61
N VAL A 34 -14.01 6.25 6.80
CA VAL A 34 -14.81 7.41 6.37
C VAL A 34 -15.55 7.05 5.08
N HIS A 35 -16.88 6.98 5.16
CA HIS A 35 -17.76 6.78 4.02
C HIS A 35 -18.31 8.13 3.52
N ILE A 36 -18.23 8.35 2.21
CA ILE A 36 -18.65 9.58 1.54
C ILE A 36 -19.60 9.22 0.39
N GLU A 37 -20.73 9.91 0.33
CA GLU A 37 -21.67 9.84 -0.79
C GLU A 37 -21.39 11.00 -1.75
N LEU A 38 -21.04 10.67 -3.00
CA LEU A 38 -20.73 11.64 -4.05
C LEU A 38 -21.78 11.57 -5.15
N PRO A 39 -22.27 12.69 -5.69
CA PRO A 39 -23.05 12.66 -6.92
C PRO A 39 -22.16 12.19 -8.08
N THR A 40 -22.67 11.30 -8.93
CA THR A 40 -21.93 10.78 -10.10
C THR A 40 -21.59 11.86 -11.14
N THR A 41 -22.20 13.04 -11.04
CA THR A 41 -21.95 14.22 -11.87
C THR A 41 -21.08 15.29 -11.20
N PHE A 42 -20.29 14.95 -10.17
CA PHE A 42 -19.48 15.95 -9.47
C PHE A 42 -18.43 16.59 -10.41
N PRO A 43 -18.18 17.92 -10.27
CA PRO A 43 -17.26 18.63 -11.14
C PRO A 43 -15.83 18.14 -10.92
N ILE A 44 -15.22 17.60 -11.97
CA ILE A 44 -13.78 17.29 -11.98
C ILE A 44 -13.01 18.62 -11.87
N SER A 45 -12.11 18.71 -10.89
CA SER A 45 -11.29 19.91 -10.67
C SER A 45 -10.58 20.34 -11.96
N ALA A 46 -10.71 21.62 -12.32
CA ALA A 46 -10.01 22.19 -13.48
C ALA A 46 -8.48 22.03 -13.38
N ALA A 47 -7.92 21.98 -12.17
CA ALA A 47 -6.51 21.71 -11.94
C ALA A 47 -6.11 20.28 -12.33
N TYR A 48 -6.98 19.30 -12.06
CA TYR A 48 -6.78 17.91 -12.48
C TYR A 48 -6.85 17.77 -14.01
N LEU A 49 -7.85 18.40 -14.63
CA LEU A 49 -7.98 18.43 -16.10
C LEU A 49 -6.74 19.05 -16.76
N ALA A 50 -6.25 20.18 -16.25
CA ALA A 50 -5.06 20.85 -16.76
C ALA A 50 -3.77 20.01 -16.60
N HIS A 51 -3.62 19.29 -15.48
CA HIS A 51 -2.49 18.39 -15.27
C HIS A 51 -2.53 17.20 -16.25
N ARG A 52 -3.72 16.70 -16.59
CA ARG A 52 -3.88 15.56 -17.50
C ARG A 52 -3.75 15.93 -18.98
N THR A 53 -4.22 17.10 -19.40
CA THR A 53 -4.16 17.53 -20.82
C THR A 53 -2.83 18.21 -21.20
N GLY A 54 -1.93 18.42 -20.24
CA GLY A 54 -0.62 19.05 -20.49
C GLY A 54 -0.69 20.53 -20.91
N THR A 55 -1.86 21.17 -20.75
CA THR A 55 -2.10 22.55 -21.18
C THR A 55 -2.71 23.35 -20.03
N LEU A 56 -1.94 24.30 -19.51
CA LEU A 56 -2.48 25.46 -18.78
C LEU A 56 -3.17 26.39 -19.78
N GLU A 57 -4.28 25.96 -20.37
CA GLU A 57 -5.19 26.88 -21.06
C GLU A 57 -6.48 26.96 -20.26
N THR A 58 -6.74 28.18 -19.80
CA THR A 58 -8.00 28.66 -19.26
C THR A 58 -9.16 28.21 -20.12
N VAL A 59 -9.89 27.19 -19.68
CA VAL A 59 -11.26 26.93 -20.15
C VAL A 59 -12.12 28.06 -19.57
N ALA A 60 -12.19 29.16 -20.32
CA ALA A 60 -13.16 30.21 -20.09
C ALA A 60 -14.55 29.59 -20.21
N VAL A 61 -15.31 29.65 -19.12
CA VAL A 61 -16.76 29.46 -19.13
C VAL A 61 -17.32 30.48 -20.11
N ARG A 62 -17.79 30.01 -21.26
CA ARG A 62 -18.54 30.81 -22.21
C ARG A 62 -19.99 30.79 -21.77
N ASP A 63 -20.41 31.88 -21.14
CA ASP A 63 -21.81 32.23 -20.95
C ASP A 63 -22.50 32.31 -22.31
N ASP A 64 -23.32 31.32 -22.66
CA ASP A 64 -24.32 31.46 -23.71
C ASP A 64 -25.72 31.19 -23.12
N ASN A 65 -26.53 32.26 -23.18
CA ASN A 65 -27.85 32.49 -22.60
C ASN A 65 -28.91 31.47 -23.09
N PRO A 66 -29.90 31.02 -22.28
CA PRO A 66 -30.81 29.96 -22.65
C PRO A 66 -32.09 30.52 -23.27
N SER A 67 -32.21 30.49 -24.60
CA SER A 67 -33.51 30.66 -25.29
C SER A 67 -33.35 30.57 -26.80
N GLN A 68 -33.01 29.39 -27.32
CA GLN A 68 -33.29 29.00 -28.69
C GLN A 68 -32.94 27.53 -28.86
N LEU A 69 -33.96 26.67 -28.87
CA LEU A 69 -34.08 25.42 -29.63
C LEU A 69 -35.42 24.76 -29.23
N LEU A 70 -36.50 25.53 -29.34
CA LEU A 70 -37.80 24.96 -29.65
C LEU A 70 -37.90 25.01 -31.18
N THR A 71 -38.28 23.86 -31.77
CA THR A 71 -38.90 23.64 -33.08
C THR A 71 -38.12 22.61 -33.91
N ASN A 72 -38.49 21.34 -33.73
CA ASN A 72 -38.95 20.45 -34.80
C ASN A 72 -39.37 19.09 -34.20
N GLY A 73 -40.68 18.80 -34.21
CA GLY A 73 -41.22 17.44 -34.08
C GLY A 73 -40.95 16.63 -35.36
N ILE A 74 -41.36 15.38 -35.57
CA ILE A 74 -42.36 14.46 -35.00
C ILE A 74 -41.88 13.06 -35.49
N LEU A 75 -41.86 11.93 -34.77
CA LEU A 75 -42.95 10.97 -34.54
C LEU A 75 -42.41 9.74 -33.79
N SER A 76 -43.12 9.36 -32.73
CA SER A 76 -43.52 7.99 -32.35
C SER A 76 -42.58 6.84 -32.71
N ASN A 77 -42.02 6.19 -31.69
CA ASN A 77 -42.34 4.79 -31.45
C ASN A 77 -42.29 4.45 -29.96
N HIS A 78 -43.31 3.70 -29.57
CA HIS A 78 -43.63 3.23 -28.24
C HIS A 78 -42.80 1.96 -28.00
N ASP A 79 -41.61 2.09 -27.45
CA ASP A 79 -40.92 0.99 -26.78
C ASP A 79 -40.51 1.49 -25.40
N THR A 80 -41.20 0.97 -24.39
CA THR A 80 -40.85 1.05 -22.98
C THR A 80 -39.49 0.41 -22.77
N VAL A 81 -38.42 1.17 -23.04
CA VAL A 81 -37.13 0.94 -22.42
C VAL A 81 -37.26 1.55 -21.04
N SER A 82 -37.42 0.70 -20.02
CA SER A 82 -37.17 1.10 -18.65
C SER A 82 -35.71 1.52 -18.56
N GLU A 83 -35.43 2.82 -18.74
CA GLU A 83 -34.24 3.45 -18.19
C GLU A 83 -34.21 3.09 -16.71
N HIS A 84 -33.38 2.09 -16.37
CA HIS A 84 -32.92 1.94 -15.00
C HIS A 84 -32.24 3.26 -14.67
N LEU A 85 -32.82 4.04 -13.75
CA LEU A 85 -32.18 5.24 -13.25
C LEU A 85 -30.77 4.86 -12.83
N GLU A 86 -29.77 5.39 -13.55
CA GLU A 86 -28.37 5.26 -13.17
C GLU A 86 -28.24 5.74 -11.71
N ASP A 87 -27.60 4.91 -10.87
CA ASP A 87 -27.23 5.25 -9.50
C ASP A 87 -26.65 6.67 -9.48
N THR A 88 -27.43 7.64 -9.01
CA THR A 88 -27.03 9.06 -9.01
C THR A 88 -25.94 9.34 -7.97
N ILE A 89 -25.65 8.35 -7.12
CA ILE A 89 -24.79 8.45 -5.96
C ILE A 89 -23.71 7.36 -6.05
N ALA A 90 -22.45 7.78 -6.09
CA ALA A 90 -21.28 6.95 -5.90
C ALA A 90 -20.90 6.90 -4.42
N HIS A 91 -20.27 5.79 -4.01
CA HIS A 91 -19.82 5.60 -2.63
C HIS A 91 -18.29 5.53 -2.58
N VAL A 92 -17.70 6.31 -1.67
CA VAL A 92 -16.25 6.32 -1.44
C VAL A 92 -15.96 5.92 0.00
N PHE A 93 -15.07 4.97 0.18
CA PHE A 93 -14.60 4.52 1.49
C PHE A 93 -13.12 4.84 1.64
N CYS A 94 -12.77 5.71 2.60
CA CYS A 94 -11.38 6.05 2.92
C CYS A 94 -10.97 5.33 4.21
N PHE A 95 -9.98 4.47 4.11
CA PHE A 95 -9.44 3.66 5.20
C PHE A 95 -8.24 4.36 5.85
N PRO A 96 -8.01 4.21 7.17
CA PRO A 96 -6.97 4.95 7.88
C PRO A 96 -5.56 4.69 7.36
N TYR A 97 -5.32 3.53 6.75
CA TYR A 97 -4.05 3.07 6.21
C TYR A 97 -3.81 3.46 4.74
N GLY A 98 -4.46 4.54 4.28
CA GLY A 98 -4.18 5.17 2.98
C GLY A 98 -4.81 4.46 1.78
N ALA A 99 -5.74 3.53 2.01
CA ALA A 99 -6.53 2.87 0.97
C ALA A 99 -7.86 3.59 0.76
N THR A 100 -8.30 3.71 -0.50
CA THR A 100 -9.57 4.30 -0.88
C THR A 100 -10.27 3.44 -1.91
N ILE A 101 -11.53 3.10 -1.65
CA ILE A 101 -12.38 2.29 -2.53
C ILE A 101 -13.51 3.15 -3.06
N PHE A 102 -13.74 3.09 -4.37
CA PHE A 102 -14.74 3.86 -5.10
C PHE A 102 -15.74 2.91 -5.75
N TRP A 103 -17.02 3.07 -5.44
CA TRP A 103 -18.12 2.35 -6.09
C TRP A 103 -18.92 3.32 -6.95
N GLY A 104 -19.05 3.02 -8.24
CA GLY A 104 -19.85 3.81 -9.17
C GLY A 104 -19.15 5.03 -9.76
N LEU A 105 -17.83 5.17 -9.57
CA LEU A 105 -17.02 6.18 -10.25
C LEU A 105 -16.16 5.57 -11.36
N ASN A 106 -15.93 6.36 -12.41
CA ASN A 106 -14.91 6.04 -13.41
C ASN A 106 -13.51 6.43 -12.92
N ASN A 107 -12.48 5.96 -13.63
CA ASN A 107 -11.08 6.20 -13.24
C ASN A 107 -10.73 7.70 -13.15
N ASP A 108 -11.26 8.52 -14.05
CA ASP A 108 -10.95 9.95 -14.09
C ASP A 108 -11.53 10.71 -12.89
N GLN A 109 -12.75 10.35 -12.50
CA GLN A 109 -13.41 10.85 -11.32
C GLN A 109 -12.70 10.42 -10.04
N SER A 110 -12.31 9.15 -9.96
CA SER A 110 -11.56 8.61 -8.82
C SER A 110 -10.23 9.33 -8.64
N LEU A 111 -9.45 9.49 -9.71
CA LEU A 111 -8.17 10.21 -9.68
C LEU A 111 -8.33 11.69 -9.33
N ALA A 112 -9.37 12.36 -9.82
CA ALA A 112 -9.68 13.74 -9.45
C ALA A 112 -10.01 13.87 -7.96
N PHE A 113 -10.76 12.92 -7.41
CA PHE A 113 -11.07 12.88 -5.98
C PHE A 113 -9.82 12.59 -5.14
N LEU A 114 -8.94 11.69 -5.58
CA LEU A 114 -7.66 11.41 -4.92
C LEU A 114 -6.76 12.66 -4.85
N ASP A 115 -6.80 13.54 -5.87
CA ASP A 115 -6.06 14.82 -5.81
C ASP A 115 -6.59 15.75 -4.70
N GLU A 116 -7.90 15.72 -4.40
CA GLU A 116 -8.46 16.42 -3.24
C GLU A 116 -8.03 15.82 -1.90
N LEU A 117 -7.79 14.49 -1.87
CA LEU A 117 -7.31 13.76 -0.69
C LEU A 117 -5.83 13.97 -0.42
N LYS A 118 -5.04 14.37 -1.42
CA LYS A 118 -3.56 14.51 -1.36
C LYS A 118 -3.04 15.29 -0.16
N ARG A 119 -3.77 16.33 0.27
CA ARG A 119 -3.41 17.14 1.44
C ARG A 119 -3.56 16.42 2.79
N PHE A 120 -4.28 15.31 2.83
CA PHE A 120 -4.53 14.52 4.04
C PHE A 120 -3.66 13.26 4.13
N GLU A 121 -2.94 12.92 3.07
CA GLU A 121 -2.02 11.79 3.00
C GLU A 121 -0.77 12.01 3.88
N GLU A 122 -0.34 10.95 4.56
CA GLU A 122 0.97 10.87 5.21
C GLU A 122 1.84 9.87 4.47
N GLN A 123 3.05 10.29 4.07
CA GLN A 123 4.00 9.49 3.30
C GLN A 123 3.35 8.90 2.02
N ARG A 124 3.01 9.77 1.06
CA ARG A 124 2.50 9.37 -0.24
C ARG A 124 3.49 8.46 -0.98
N TYR A 125 2.99 7.40 -1.60
CA TYR A 125 3.79 6.51 -2.43
C TYR A 125 4.07 7.09 -3.83
N GLU A 126 5.23 6.75 -4.38
CA GLU A 126 5.60 7.10 -5.76
C GLU A 126 4.84 6.25 -6.78
N ASP A 127 4.79 4.94 -6.51
CA ASP A 127 4.04 3.96 -7.29
C ASP A 127 2.71 3.68 -6.58
N LEU A 128 1.60 3.87 -7.28
CA LEU A 128 0.27 3.61 -6.75
C LEU A 128 -0.10 2.16 -6.98
N GLU A 129 -0.53 1.47 -5.94
CA GLU A 129 -1.13 0.15 -6.06
C GLU A 129 -2.63 0.30 -6.24
N THR A 130 -3.17 -0.37 -7.27
CA THR A 130 -4.55 -0.23 -7.70
C THR A 130 -5.16 -1.58 -8.03
N ASP A 131 -6.47 -1.69 -7.82
CA ASP A 131 -7.26 -2.86 -8.21
C ASP A 131 -8.58 -2.40 -8.84
N GLU A 132 -9.09 -3.15 -9.82
CA GLU A 132 -10.29 -2.78 -10.58
C GLU A 132 -11.23 -3.98 -10.70
N PHE A 133 -12.47 -3.75 -10.26
CA PHE A 133 -13.56 -4.72 -10.33
C PHE A 133 -14.74 -4.11 -11.08
N THR A 134 -15.53 -4.95 -11.73
CA THR A 134 -16.89 -4.60 -12.11
C THR A 134 -17.86 -5.09 -11.05
N TYR A 135 -19.04 -4.49 -10.97
CA TYR A 135 -20.12 -5.02 -10.14
C TYR A 135 -21.48 -4.93 -10.80
N ILE A 136 -22.32 -5.90 -10.45
CA ILE A 136 -23.72 -6.02 -10.84
C ILE A 136 -24.56 -6.41 -9.61
N TYR A 137 -25.84 -6.08 -9.64
CA TYR A 137 -26.79 -6.53 -8.61
C TYR A 137 -27.41 -7.86 -9.05
N GLY A 138 -27.48 -8.80 -8.12
CA GLY A 138 -27.95 -10.16 -8.38
C GLY A 138 -28.42 -10.86 -7.10
N GLY A 139 -28.52 -12.19 -7.16
CA GLY A 139 -29.01 -13.00 -6.04
C GLY A 139 -28.01 -13.09 -4.88
N ALA A 140 -27.19 -14.15 -4.87
CA ALA A 140 -26.21 -14.37 -3.81
C ALA A 140 -24.90 -13.63 -4.09
N CYS A 141 -24.28 -13.08 -3.04
CA CYS A 141 -23.00 -12.41 -3.16
C CYS A 141 -21.89 -13.37 -3.62
N LYS A 142 -21.16 -12.99 -4.66
CA LYS A 142 -20.04 -13.76 -5.25
C LYS A 142 -19.04 -12.82 -5.91
N ILE A 143 -17.79 -13.27 -6.01
CA ILE A 143 -16.74 -12.62 -6.81
C ILE A 143 -16.20 -13.67 -7.78
N LEU A 144 -16.21 -13.35 -9.08
CA LEU A 144 -15.70 -14.23 -10.13
C LEU A 144 -15.16 -13.38 -11.28
N GLU A 145 -13.95 -13.67 -11.75
CA GLU A 145 -13.35 -12.97 -12.91
C GLU A 145 -13.40 -11.43 -12.77
N ASP A 146 -13.10 -10.95 -11.56
CA ASP A 146 -13.11 -9.54 -11.16
C ASP A 146 -14.47 -8.84 -11.28
N GLU A 147 -15.56 -9.62 -11.40
CA GLU A 147 -16.94 -9.15 -11.27
C GLU A 147 -17.53 -9.51 -9.90
N ILE A 148 -18.00 -8.50 -9.19
CA ILE A 148 -18.65 -8.59 -7.88
C ILE A 148 -20.17 -8.62 -8.09
N ILE A 149 -20.81 -9.71 -7.70
CA ILE A 149 -22.27 -9.80 -7.64
C ILE A 149 -22.70 -9.34 -6.24
N LEU A 150 -23.41 -8.23 -6.17
CA LEU A 150 -23.98 -7.70 -4.92
C LEU A 150 -25.41 -8.20 -4.72
N PRO A 151 -25.78 -8.67 -3.51
CA PRO A 151 -27.13 -9.13 -3.19
C PRO A 151 -28.14 -7.98 -3.06
N ASP A 152 -27.66 -6.78 -2.74
CA ASP A 152 -28.44 -5.58 -2.45
C ASP A 152 -27.62 -4.31 -2.70
N GLU A 153 -28.27 -3.16 -2.61
CA GLU A 153 -27.66 -1.84 -2.72
C GLU A 153 -27.15 -1.29 -1.38
N GLU A 154 -27.12 -2.10 -0.31
CA GLU A 154 -26.81 -1.61 1.02
C GLU A 154 -25.35 -1.16 1.15
N ILE A 155 -25.16 -0.03 1.84
CA ILE A 155 -23.85 0.58 2.06
C ILE A 155 -22.94 -0.37 2.86
N LEU A 156 -23.50 -1.08 3.84
CA LEU A 156 -22.75 -1.98 4.71
C LEU A 156 -22.24 -3.21 3.95
N THR A 157 -23.00 -3.73 2.98
CA THR A 157 -22.57 -4.79 2.05
C THR A 157 -21.36 -4.34 1.25
N LYS A 158 -21.41 -3.12 0.65
CA LYS A 158 -20.28 -2.52 -0.09
C LYS A 158 -19.07 -2.30 0.83
N LEU A 159 -19.28 -1.84 2.06
CA LEU A 159 -18.22 -1.63 3.05
C LEU A 159 -17.53 -2.94 3.44
N ALA A 160 -18.30 -4.01 3.68
CA ALA A 160 -17.76 -5.31 4.06
C ALA A 160 -16.81 -5.88 3.00
N ILE A 161 -17.18 -5.78 1.73
CA ILE A 161 -16.33 -6.16 0.59
C ILE A 161 -15.13 -5.20 0.47
N SER A 162 -15.37 -3.90 0.65
CA SER A 162 -14.31 -2.88 0.60
C SER A 162 -13.19 -3.13 1.60
N HIS A 163 -13.46 -3.71 2.77
CA HIS A 163 -12.41 -4.10 3.72
C HIS A 163 -11.41 -5.09 3.12
N GLY A 164 -11.88 -6.15 2.45
CA GLY A 164 -10.99 -7.13 1.81
C GLY A 164 -10.21 -6.53 0.65
N ILE A 165 -10.86 -5.73 -0.20
CA ILE A 165 -10.20 -5.05 -1.32
C ILE A 165 -9.14 -4.06 -0.81
N ALA A 166 -9.46 -3.26 0.22
CA ALA A 166 -8.54 -2.30 0.81
C ALA A 166 -7.29 -2.96 1.41
N GLN A 167 -7.47 -4.10 2.08
CA GLN A 167 -6.35 -4.90 2.57
C GLN A 167 -5.49 -5.46 1.42
N SER A 168 -6.11 -5.92 0.33
CA SER A 168 -5.39 -6.44 -0.85
C SER A 168 -4.48 -5.38 -1.49
N VAL A 169 -5.00 -4.16 -1.73
CA VAL A 169 -4.18 -3.08 -2.31
C VAL A 169 -3.08 -2.61 -1.35
N LYS A 170 -3.35 -2.58 -0.04
CA LYS A 170 -2.32 -2.25 0.96
C LYS A 170 -1.22 -3.31 1.00
N LEU A 171 -1.59 -4.58 0.91
CA LEU A 171 -0.65 -5.69 0.84
C LEU A 171 0.23 -5.61 -0.40
N GLY A 172 -0.33 -5.21 -1.55
CA GLY A 172 0.42 -4.93 -2.78
C GLY A 172 1.56 -3.93 -2.56
N VAL A 173 1.32 -2.88 -1.77
CA VAL A 173 2.36 -1.88 -1.47
C VAL A 173 3.52 -2.51 -0.70
N PHE A 174 3.21 -3.34 0.30
CA PHE A 174 4.25 -4.03 1.08
C PHE A 174 5.01 -5.05 0.23
N GLU A 175 4.31 -5.76 -0.66
CA GLU A 175 4.92 -6.69 -1.62
C GLU A 175 5.92 -5.95 -2.53
N THR A 176 5.53 -4.80 -3.10
CA THR A 176 6.41 -3.96 -3.93
C THR A 176 7.62 -3.44 -3.14
N LYS A 177 7.41 -2.98 -1.90
CA LYS A 177 8.51 -2.51 -1.03
C LYS A 177 9.52 -3.62 -0.72
N ILE A 178 9.05 -4.80 -0.34
CA ILE A 178 9.92 -5.96 -0.08
C ILE A 178 10.60 -6.44 -1.36
N HIS A 179 9.89 -6.44 -2.49
CA HIS A 179 10.48 -6.84 -3.76
C HIS A 179 11.65 -5.93 -4.15
N LYS A 180 11.52 -4.61 -3.95
CA LYS A 180 12.62 -3.65 -4.13
C LYS A 180 13.80 -3.97 -3.19
N THR A 181 13.54 -4.22 -1.91
CA THR A 181 14.59 -4.59 -0.93
C THR A 181 15.28 -5.89 -1.29
N PHE A 182 14.52 -6.93 -1.68
CA PHE A 182 15.06 -8.22 -2.10
C PHE A 182 15.97 -8.08 -3.32
N ASN A 183 15.49 -7.41 -4.38
CA ASN A 183 16.27 -7.20 -5.61
C ASN A 183 17.57 -6.44 -5.36
N SER A 184 17.56 -5.46 -4.46
CA SER A 184 18.77 -4.70 -4.09
C SER A 184 19.84 -5.54 -3.36
N ASN A 185 19.46 -6.67 -2.76
CA ASN A 185 20.37 -7.52 -1.97
C ASN A 185 20.63 -8.91 -2.59
N LYS A 186 19.94 -9.28 -3.67
CA LYS A 186 20.05 -10.60 -4.34
C LYS A 186 21.47 -10.97 -4.78
N HIS A 187 22.29 -9.98 -5.15
CA HIS A 187 23.67 -10.21 -5.60
C HIS A 187 24.64 -10.63 -4.47
N LEU A 188 24.33 -10.30 -3.21
CA LEU A 188 25.23 -10.53 -2.09
C LEU A 188 25.58 -12.03 -1.87
N PRO A 189 24.60 -12.96 -1.82
CA PRO A 189 24.92 -14.38 -1.71
C PRO A 189 25.70 -14.91 -2.94
N GLU A 190 25.39 -14.45 -4.15
CA GLU A 190 26.11 -14.86 -5.37
C GLU A 190 27.58 -14.40 -5.34
N GLU A 191 27.83 -13.16 -4.89
CA GLU A 191 29.18 -12.65 -4.76
C GLU A 191 29.98 -13.34 -3.67
N LEU A 192 29.34 -13.65 -2.53
CA LEU A 192 29.95 -14.44 -1.46
C LEU A 192 30.35 -15.82 -1.97
N ALA A 193 29.45 -16.52 -2.67
CA ALA A 193 29.73 -17.85 -3.22
C ALA A 193 30.86 -17.83 -4.25
N ARG A 194 30.92 -16.80 -5.11
CA ARG A 194 31.94 -16.69 -6.17
C ARG A 194 33.30 -16.24 -5.67
N ARG A 195 33.36 -15.28 -4.74
CA ARG A 195 34.61 -14.60 -4.34
C ARG A 195 35.10 -14.99 -2.95
N GLY A 196 34.28 -15.67 -2.14
CA GLY A 196 34.56 -15.96 -0.73
C GLY A 196 34.59 -14.71 0.17
N LYS A 197 34.22 -13.55 -0.37
CA LYS A 197 34.20 -12.26 0.34
C LYS A 197 33.17 -11.32 -0.30
N ILE A 198 32.58 -10.47 0.51
CA ILE A 198 31.54 -9.52 0.10
C ILE A 198 32.16 -8.14 -0.05
N PRO A 199 31.83 -7.37 -1.10
CA PRO A 199 32.37 -6.02 -1.29
C PRO A 199 31.63 -4.96 -0.43
N LEU A 200 31.20 -5.31 0.78
CA LEU A 200 30.56 -4.38 1.72
C LEU A 200 31.38 -4.25 3.00
N SER A 201 31.46 -3.03 3.53
CA SER A 201 32.07 -2.82 4.84
C SER A 201 31.14 -3.34 5.95
N ARG A 202 31.70 -3.60 7.13
CA ARG A 202 30.91 -3.95 8.33
C ARG A 202 29.85 -2.90 8.65
N ALA A 203 30.20 -1.63 8.47
CA ALA A 203 29.28 -0.53 8.73
C ALA A 203 28.10 -0.56 7.76
N ASP A 204 28.34 -0.93 6.50
CA ASP A 204 27.28 -0.98 5.48
C ASP A 204 26.32 -2.16 5.71
N ILE A 205 26.84 -3.32 6.11
CA ILE A 205 25.99 -4.47 6.48
C ILE A 205 25.14 -4.13 7.71
N ARG A 206 25.70 -3.47 8.72
CA ARG A 206 24.93 -3.01 9.89
C ARG A 206 23.85 -1.99 9.52
N ARG A 207 24.15 -1.05 8.61
CA ARG A 207 23.16 -0.09 8.10
C ARG A 207 22.02 -0.81 7.37
N LYS A 208 22.35 -1.78 6.50
CA LYS A 208 21.35 -2.60 5.79
C LYS A 208 20.49 -3.42 6.74
N MET A 209 21.07 -4.03 7.79
CA MET A 209 20.31 -4.71 8.84
C MET A 209 19.35 -3.77 9.57
N GLY A 210 19.82 -2.57 9.93
CA GLY A 210 18.98 -1.55 10.54
C GLY A 210 17.82 -1.11 9.63
N GLN A 211 18.09 -0.92 8.34
CA GLN A 211 17.06 -0.59 7.36
C GLN A 211 16.02 -1.71 7.23
N LEU A 212 16.45 -2.98 7.09
CA LEU A 212 15.54 -4.12 7.06
C LEU A 212 14.71 -4.22 8.33
N PHE A 213 15.28 -3.92 9.49
CA PHE A 213 14.55 -3.88 10.76
C PHE A 213 13.46 -2.80 10.76
N ILE A 214 13.76 -1.61 10.26
CA ILE A 214 12.76 -0.53 10.10
C ILE A 214 11.66 -0.97 9.14
N GLU A 215 12.00 -1.59 8.01
CA GLU A 215 11.03 -2.09 7.04
C GLU A 215 10.13 -3.19 7.64
N ARG A 216 10.71 -4.18 8.32
CA ARG A 216 9.98 -5.25 9.02
C ARG A 216 9.08 -4.66 10.11
N SER A 217 9.58 -3.73 10.91
CA SER A 217 8.79 -3.06 11.94
C SER A 217 7.64 -2.24 11.34
N SER A 218 7.88 -1.54 10.24
CA SER A 218 6.86 -0.77 9.52
C SER A 218 5.76 -1.67 8.99
N ILE A 219 6.10 -2.81 8.38
CA ILE A 219 5.12 -3.79 7.92
C ILE A 219 4.36 -4.39 9.10
N ASN A 220 5.05 -4.83 10.14
CA ASN A 220 4.43 -5.44 11.30
C ASN A 220 3.44 -4.52 12.01
N LEU A 221 3.74 -3.22 12.11
CA LEU A 221 2.80 -2.21 12.65
C LEU A 221 1.52 -2.06 11.82
N HIS A 222 1.54 -2.46 10.56
CA HIS A 222 0.37 -2.45 9.67
C HIS A 222 -0.21 -3.85 9.44
N LEU A 223 0.39 -4.92 9.97
CA LEU A 223 -0.19 -6.26 9.86
C LEU A 223 -1.47 -6.38 10.70
N ASP A 224 -1.58 -5.63 11.81
CA ASP A 224 -2.81 -5.51 12.59
C ASP A 224 -4.01 -5.04 11.73
N VAL A 225 -3.75 -4.29 10.64
CA VAL A 225 -4.78 -3.87 9.68
C VAL A 225 -5.22 -5.02 8.76
N LEU A 226 -4.35 -6.02 8.54
CA LEU A 226 -4.62 -7.18 7.70
C LEU A 226 -5.34 -8.32 8.47
N ASP A 227 -5.52 -8.18 9.78
CA ASP A 227 -6.39 -9.04 10.57
C ASP A 227 -7.88 -8.77 10.29
N ALA A 228 -8.75 -9.63 10.82
CA ALA A 228 -10.20 -9.44 10.70
C ALA A 228 -10.62 -8.10 11.34
N PRO A 229 -11.23 -7.16 10.57
CA PRO A 229 -11.59 -5.84 11.09
C PRO A 229 -12.55 -5.90 12.28
N GLU A 230 -12.31 -5.07 13.29
CA GLU A 230 -13.19 -4.95 14.46
C GLU A 230 -14.63 -4.52 14.10
N PHE A 231 -14.82 -3.89 12.93
CA PHE A 231 -16.13 -3.58 12.37
C PHE A 231 -17.09 -4.79 12.41
N PHE A 232 -16.59 -6.00 12.15
CA PHE A 232 -17.40 -7.22 12.15
C PHE A 232 -17.81 -7.70 13.54
N TRP A 233 -17.30 -7.09 14.61
CA TRP A 233 -17.78 -7.37 15.97
C TRP A 233 -19.12 -6.67 16.23
N GLU A 234 -19.37 -5.54 15.55
CA GLU A 234 -20.66 -4.84 15.57
C GLU A 234 -21.64 -5.39 14.54
N TYR A 235 -21.13 -5.81 13.38
CA TYR A 235 -21.92 -6.34 12.25
C TYR A 235 -21.47 -7.76 11.87
N PRO A 236 -21.65 -8.77 12.75
CA PRO A 236 -21.18 -10.13 12.51
C PRO A 236 -21.83 -10.81 11.31
N GLU A 237 -23.03 -10.36 10.90
CA GLU A 237 -23.72 -10.82 9.71
C GLU A 237 -22.98 -10.51 8.39
N LEU A 238 -22.06 -9.53 8.42
CA LEU A 238 -21.27 -9.11 7.25
C LEU A 238 -19.91 -9.82 7.15
N ASP A 239 -19.45 -10.48 8.22
CA ASP A 239 -18.18 -11.23 8.26
C ASP A 239 -18.05 -12.26 7.10
N PRO A 240 -19.12 -12.99 6.70
CA PRO A 240 -19.03 -13.90 5.56
C PRO A 240 -18.67 -13.20 4.23
N LEU A 241 -19.14 -11.97 4.00
CA LEU A 241 -18.85 -11.20 2.79
C LEU A 241 -17.38 -10.79 2.75
N TYR A 242 -16.86 -10.35 3.90
CA TYR A 242 -15.45 -10.04 4.06
C TYR A 242 -14.58 -11.28 3.83
N ARG A 243 -14.86 -12.40 4.51
CA ARG A 243 -14.10 -13.64 4.35
C ARG A 243 -14.10 -14.15 2.91
N MET A 244 -15.23 -14.06 2.22
CA MET A 244 -15.32 -14.40 0.80
C MET A 244 -14.36 -13.54 -0.03
N THR A 245 -14.36 -12.23 0.22
CA THR A 245 -13.48 -11.28 -0.49
C THR A 245 -12.00 -11.55 -0.18
N SER A 246 -11.64 -11.72 1.10
CA SER A 246 -10.27 -12.00 1.53
C SER A 246 -9.75 -13.34 1.02
N LEU A 247 -10.63 -14.33 0.89
CA LEU A 247 -10.32 -15.62 0.29
C LEU A 247 -10.10 -15.49 -1.23
N TYR A 248 -10.96 -14.77 -1.93
CA TYR A 248 -10.80 -14.54 -3.38
C TYR A 248 -9.48 -13.83 -3.71
N LEU A 249 -9.06 -12.87 -2.86
CA LEU A 249 -7.84 -12.10 -3.04
C LEU A 249 -6.59 -12.75 -2.42
N ASP A 250 -6.71 -13.98 -1.93
CA ASP A 250 -5.64 -14.78 -1.30
C ASP A 250 -4.84 -14.02 -0.22
N ILE A 251 -5.50 -13.15 0.55
CA ILE A 251 -4.83 -12.21 1.46
C ILE A 251 -3.93 -12.96 2.45
N SER A 252 -4.44 -14.01 3.10
CA SER A 252 -3.68 -14.78 4.09
C SER A 252 -2.44 -15.45 3.49
N THR A 253 -2.56 -16.05 2.32
CA THR A 253 -1.44 -16.71 1.63
C THR A 253 -0.39 -15.69 1.19
N ARG A 254 -0.84 -14.54 0.68
CA ARG A 254 0.06 -13.45 0.29
C ARG A 254 0.82 -12.87 1.49
N VAL A 255 0.17 -12.71 2.65
CA VAL A 255 0.84 -12.29 3.90
C VAL A 255 1.88 -13.32 4.35
N GLU A 256 1.58 -14.62 4.25
CA GLU A 256 2.54 -15.68 4.59
C GLU A 256 3.78 -15.64 3.69
N ILE A 257 3.59 -15.50 2.37
CA ILE A 257 4.69 -15.37 1.39
C ILE A 257 5.52 -14.11 1.68
N LEU A 258 4.86 -12.99 2.02
CA LEU A 258 5.51 -11.74 2.38
C LEU A 258 6.46 -11.91 3.58
N ASN A 259 5.95 -12.51 4.65
CA ASN A 259 6.73 -12.79 5.87
C ASN A 259 7.91 -13.72 5.59
N HIS A 260 7.69 -14.78 4.82
CA HIS A 260 8.76 -15.70 4.44
C HIS A 260 9.88 -14.99 3.66
N ARG A 261 9.54 -14.08 2.74
CA ARG A 261 10.55 -13.29 2.01
C ARG A 261 11.36 -12.37 2.93
N LEU A 262 10.73 -11.76 3.94
CA LEU A 262 11.45 -10.97 4.94
C LEU A 262 12.42 -11.81 5.76
N ASP A 263 12.00 -13.01 6.18
CA ASP A 263 12.84 -13.92 6.96
C ASP A 263 14.06 -14.38 6.18
N VAL A 264 13.91 -14.73 4.89
CA VAL A 264 15.05 -15.08 4.02
C VAL A 264 16.06 -13.93 3.91
N ILE A 265 15.62 -12.68 3.77
CA ILE A 265 16.54 -11.53 3.73
C ILE A 265 17.21 -11.32 5.09
N HIS A 266 16.46 -11.53 6.17
CA HIS A 266 16.99 -11.42 7.53
C HIS A 266 18.10 -12.45 7.79
N GLU A 267 17.84 -13.73 7.50
CA GLU A 267 18.80 -14.83 7.61
C GLU A 267 20.06 -14.57 6.77
N LEU A 268 19.87 -14.07 5.54
CA LEU A 268 20.98 -13.65 4.70
C LEU A 268 21.85 -12.61 5.43
N LEU A 269 21.27 -11.48 5.84
CA LEU A 269 22.02 -10.40 6.46
C LEU A 269 22.68 -10.81 7.79
N GLU A 270 22.03 -11.67 8.57
CA GLU A 270 22.59 -12.23 9.80
C GLU A 270 23.83 -13.08 9.50
N MET A 271 23.76 -13.97 8.50
CA MET A 271 24.90 -14.74 8.02
C MET A 271 26.07 -13.82 7.60
N LEU A 272 25.79 -12.74 6.86
CA LEU A 272 26.83 -11.78 6.46
C LEU A 272 27.45 -11.06 7.66
N GLY A 273 26.63 -10.74 8.67
CA GLY A 273 27.08 -10.12 9.92
C GLY A 273 28.03 -11.03 10.70
N ASN A 274 27.70 -12.33 10.79
CA ASN A 274 28.46 -13.33 11.52
C ASN A 274 29.82 -13.66 10.86
N GLU A 275 29.87 -13.78 9.53
CA GLU A 275 31.12 -14.01 8.78
C GLU A 275 32.18 -12.94 9.06
N LEU A 276 31.74 -11.68 9.20
CA LEU A 276 32.63 -10.60 9.55
C LEU A 276 33.16 -10.74 10.98
N HIS A 277 32.44 -11.30 11.95
CA HIS A 277 32.87 -11.31 13.35
C HIS A 277 34.18 -12.09 13.59
N HIS A 278 34.51 -13.08 12.75
CA HIS A 278 35.70 -13.94 12.91
C HIS A 278 37.06 -13.25 12.81
N GLN A 279 37.16 -12.01 12.30
CA GLN A 279 38.46 -11.31 12.24
C GLN A 279 38.92 -10.68 13.56
N HIS A 280 38.06 -10.56 14.58
CA HIS A 280 38.48 -9.99 15.87
C HIS A 280 39.19 -11.00 16.78
N SER A 281 38.80 -12.28 16.73
CA SER A 281 39.47 -13.34 17.49
C SER A 281 40.96 -13.42 17.12
N SER A 282 41.26 -13.39 15.81
CA SER A 282 42.63 -13.46 15.31
C SER A 282 43.49 -12.24 15.68
N ARG A 283 42.89 -11.05 15.83
CA ARG A 283 43.63 -9.84 16.25
C ARG A 283 44.05 -9.89 17.72
N LEU A 284 43.16 -10.38 18.59
CA LEU A 284 43.47 -10.56 20.00
C LEU A 284 44.52 -11.67 20.19
N GLU A 285 44.39 -12.75 19.43
CA GLU A 285 45.39 -13.82 19.36
C GLU A 285 46.77 -13.30 18.92
N TRP A 286 46.84 -12.53 17.82
CA TRP A 286 48.09 -11.93 17.36
C TRP A 286 48.72 -10.96 18.37
N THR A 287 47.90 -10.23 19.13
CA THR A 287 48.37 -9.32 20.18
C THR A 287 49.05 -10.10 21.31
N ILE A 288 48.46 -11.22 21.73
CA ILE A 288 49.02 -12.10 22.76
C ILE A 288 50.34 -12.71 22.29
N ILE A 289 50.41 -13.20 21.04
CA ILE A 289 51.64 -13.75 20.47
C ILE A 289 52.77 -12.71 20.47
N TRP A 290 52.49 -11.48 20.04
CA TRP A 290 53.48 -10.39 20.06
C TRP A 290 53.99 -10.05 21.46
N LEU A 291 53.11 -10.03 22.46
CA LEU A 291 53.48 -9.78 23.85
C LEU A 291 54.46 -10.83 24.37
N ILE A 292 54.20 -12.12 24.09
CA ILE A 292 55.10 -13.22 24.47
C ILE A 292 56.45 -13.11 23.76
N VAL A 293 56.46 -12.80 22.47
CA VAL A 293 57.71 -12.65 21.68
C VAL A 293 58.57 -11.52 22.24
N ILE A 294 57.98 -10.37 22.58
CA ILE A 294 58.69 -9.24 23.17
C ILE A 294 59.28 -9.62 24.53
N GLU A 295 58.52 -10.31 25.39
CA GLU A 295 58.98 -10.80 26.70
C GLU A 295 60.22 -11.69 26.57
N VAL A 296 60.20 -12.65 25.64
CA VAL A 296 61.31 -13.56 25.38
C VAL A 296 62.53 -12.81 24.89
N ILE A 297 62.36 -11.87 23.94
CA ILE A 297 63.47 -11.05 23.42
C ILE A 297 64.09 -10.20 24.53
N LEU A 298 63.29 -9.54 25.36
CA LEU A 298 63.79 -8.74 26.48
C LEU A 298 64.56 -9.59 27.50
N THR A 299 64.07 -10.81 27.76
CA THR A 299 64.73 -11.75 28.67
C THR A 299 66.08 -12.20 28.12
N VAL A 300 66.13 -12.63 26.85
CA VAL A 300 67.37 -13.06 26.19
C VAL A 300 68.36 -11.89 26.08
N ALA A 301 67.91 -10.70 25.71
CA ALA A 301 68.76 -9.51 25.63
C ALA A 301 69.37 -9.14 26.99
N LYS A 302 68.58 -9.24 28.07
CA LYS A 302 69.05 -9.00 29.44
C LYS A 302 70.10 -10.03 29.88
N ASP A 303 69.91 -11.30 29.53
CA ASP A 303 70.87 -12.35 29.87
C ASP A 303 72.17 -12.24 29.06
N LEU A 304 72.08 -11.86 27.77
CA LEU A 304 73.24 -11.57 26.93
C LEU A 304 74.03 -10.35 27.43
N LEU A 305 73.34 -9.27 27.82
CA LEU A 305 73.98 -8.07 28.37
C LEU A 305 74.63 -8.33 29.73
N LYS A 306 74.14 -9.28 30.52
CA LYS A 306 74.78 -9.70 31.78
C LYS A 306 76.04 -10.54 31.58
N TRP A 307 76.13 -11.22 30.43
CA TRP A 307 77.26 -12.09 30.11
C TRP A 307 78.42 -11.33 29.44
N LEU A 308 78.12 -10.18 28.82
CA LEU A 308 79.08 -9.25 28.21
C LEU A 308 79.66 -8.27 29.25
#